data_AF-A0A1Q3PDR2-F1
#
_entry.id   AF-A0A1Q3PDR2-F1
#
_cell.length_a   1.000
_cell.length_b   1.000
_cell.length_c   1.000
_cell.angle_alpha   90.00
_cell.angle_beta   90.00
_cell.angle_gamma   90.00
#
_symmetry.space_group_name_H-M   'P 1'
#
loop_
_entity.id
_entity.type
_entity.pdbx_description
1 polymer ?
#
loop_
_entity_poly.entity_id
_entity_poly.type
_entity_poly.pdbx_seq_one_letter_code
_entity_poly.pdbx_strand_id
1 'polypeptide(L)'
;MLAKLRAKVKIYQEKGFSLVEVSIILMIAGLLISGYVTWIAPAAKSNAFKFIETQQKIQDINDAVEKFVSLNGRLPCPASSTIAWGAISGTMLYSSENLSGTNCSSNVGAVPTAVLGLSPDMMLDAWGRKFTYVTASGLCGTGGCTSSTYNNGAATLLNIKDITMPVGVDISTTGAYLVMSHGPSGRGAFRQSGSQQTGCTTVEAENCDTTTNNVYRMGAVSNNFQHLVFYRNKADLDNLLVDPNAKLIDLQTCLDNSTQLALVTQANAVTNPTSLRNVILNTTISLVRNNANGDSRTQTYNRGDEAALDVLWHLQEACYILYPTQMPATKSCPGGGTYNATENACTCANGTWNGSC
;
A
#
# COMPACT_ATOMS: atom_id res chain seq x y z
N MET A 1 45.03 70.78 -32.58
CA MET A 1 43.84 71.39 -31.96
C MET A 1 42.86 70.25 -31.63
N LEU A 2 42.84 69.75 -30.38
CA LEU A 2 42.04 68.59 -29.97
C LEU A 2 40.72 69.08 -29.35
N ALA A 3 39.60 68.86 -30.05
CA ALA A 3 38.27 69.22 -29.56
C ALA A 3 37.74 68.16 -28.59
N LYS A 4 37.47 68.55 -27.34
CA LYS A 4 36.81 67.70 -26.33
C LYS A 4 35.30 67.64 -26.62
N LEU A 5 34.81 66.48 -27.02
CA LEU A 5 33.37 66.16 -27.03
C LEU A 5 32.90 65.86 -25.60
N ARG A 6 32.02 66.69 -25.06
CA ARG A 6 31.30 66.42 -23.80
C ARG A 6 29.98 65.72 -24.11
N ALA A 7 29.86 64.45 -23.77
CA ALA A 7 28.59 63.73 -23.83
C ALA A 7 27.65 64.21 -22.70
N LYS A 8 26.41 64.58 -23.05
CA LYS A 8 25.35 64.86 -22.07
C LYS A 8 24.69 63.53 -21.68
N VAL A 9 24.88 63.10 -20.43
CA VAL A 9 24.16 61.94 -19.87
C VAL A 9 22.75 62.39 -19.47
N LYS A 10 21.73 61.70 -19.99
CA LYS A 10 20.31 61.93 -19.66
C LYS A 10 19.94 60.97 -18.52
N ILE A 11 19.74 61.47 -17.31
CA ILE A 11 19.31 60.66 -16.15
C ILE A 11 17.79 60.53 -16.22
N TYR A 12 17.29 59.30 -16.36
CA TYR A 12 15.86 59.00 -16.25
C TYR A 12 15.50 58.90 -14.76
N GLN A 13 14.52 59.69 -14.31
CA GLN A 13 13.96 59.54 -12.96
C GLN A 13 12.96 58.38 -12.95
N GLU A 14 13.36 57.27 -12.34
CA GLU A 14 12.48 56.17 -11.99
C GLU A 14 11.44 56.67 -10.98
N LYS A 15 10.15 56.62 -11.33
CA LYS A 15 9.07 56.89 -10.37
C LYS A 15 8.96 55.69 -9.44
N GLY A 16 9.48 55.83 -8.22
CA GLY A 16 9.34 54.82 -7.18
C GLY A 16 7.87 54.61 -6.82
N PHE A 17 7.48 53.36 -6.59
CA PHE A 17 6.14 52.97 -6.17
C PHE A 17 5.74 53.70 -4.87
N SER A 18 4.50 54.17 -4.80
CA SER A 18 3.95 54.77 -3.59
C SER A 18 3.77 53.71 -2.51
N LEU A 19 4.11 54.05 -1.25
CA LEU A 19 3.89 53.16 -0.10
C LEU A 19 2.42 52.71 0.02
N VAL A 20 1.50 53.61 -0.35
CA VAL A 20 0.05 53.35 -0.34
C VAL A 20 -0.32 52.31 -1.41
N GLU A 21 0.29 52.38 -2.58
CA GLU A 21 0.01 51.48 -3.69
C GLU A 21 0.47 50.04 -3.38
N VAL A 22 1.65 49.90 -2.79
CA VAL A 22 2.15 48.60 -2.32
C VAL A 22 1.26 48.04 -1.19
N SER A 23 0.78 48.88 -0.27
CA SER A 23 -0.09 48.43 0.84
C SER A 23 -1.44 47.88 0.38
N ILE A 24 -2.05 48.49 -0.64
CA ILE A 24 -3.31 48.04 -1.22
C ILE A 24 -3.11 46.71 -1.96
N ILE A 25 -2.01 46.58 -2.71
CA ILE A 25 -1.68 45.32 -3.41
C ILE A 25 -1.48 44.18 -2.41
N LEU A 26 -0.77 44.40 -1.30
CA LEU A 26 -0.57 43.38 -0.27
C LEU A 26 -1.87 43.02 0.46
N MET A 27 -2.75 44.00 0.71
CA MET A 27 -4.08 43.73 1.28
C MET A 27 -4.93 42.86 0.34
N ILE A 28 -4.97 43.19 -0.95
CA ILE A 28 -5.71 42.40 -1.95
C ILE A 28 -5.09 41.00 -2.09
N ALA A 29 -3.75 40.90 -2.15
CA ALA A 29 -3.06 39.61 -2.20
C ALA A 29 -3.35 38.74 -0.97
N GLY A 30 -3.35 39.32 0.23
CA GLY A 30 -3.67 38.61 1.48
C GLY A 30 -5.11 38.08 1.48
N LEU A 31 -6.07 38.87 1.01
CA LEU A 31 -7.46 38.44 0.88
C LEU A 31 -7.62 37.32 -0.15
N LEU A 32 -6.95 37.41 -1.30
CA LEU A 32 -6.98 36.37 -2.33
C LEU A 32 -6.36 35.05 -1.85
N ILE A 33 -5.23 35.11 -1.12
CA ILE A 33 -4.61 33.92 -0.52
C ILE A 33 -5.53 33.30 0.53
N SER A 34 -6.20 34.12 1.36
CA SER A 34 -7.14 33.62 2.37
C SER A 34 -8.34 32.89 1.76
N GLY A 35 -8.87 33.39 0.63
CA GLY A 35 -9.94 32.71 -0.11
C GLY A 35 -9.48 31.42 -0.78
N TYR A 36 -8.27 31.40 -1.35
CA TYR A 36 -7.69 30.25 -2.04
C TYR A 36 -7.51 29.03 -1.13
N VAL A 37 -7.05 29.23 0.11
CA VAL A 37 -6.83 28.14 1.08
C VAL A 37 -8.14 27.41 1.44
N THR A 38 -9.27 28.13 1.49
CA THR A 38 -10.58 27.52 1.82
C THR A 38 -11.16 26.68 0.67
N TRP A 39 -10.73 26.91 -0.57
CA TRP A 39 -11.23 26.24 -1.78
C TRP A 39 -10.49 24.95 -2.14
N ILE A 40 -9.26 24.75 -1.66
CA ILE A 40 -8.49 23.49 -1.84
C ILE A 40 -8.81 22.47 -0.73
N ALA A 41 -9.18 22.94 0.46
CA ALA A 41 -9.56 22.08 1.58
C ALA A 41 -10.66 21.01 1.28
N PRO A 42 -11.62 21.20 0.35
CA PRO A 42 -12.59 20.16 -0.02
C PRO A 42 -11.97 18.96 -0.76
N ALA A 43 -10.87 19.13 -1.49
CA ALA A 43 -10.22 18.03 -2.20
C ALA A 43 -9.69 16.99 -1.20
N ALA A 44 -9.02 17.41 -0.13
CA ALA A 44 -8.62 16.53 0.99
C ALA A 44 -9.82 15.93 1.78
N LYS A 45 -11.06 16.38 1.53
CA LYS A 45 -12.27 15.83 2.17
C LYS A 45 -13.06 14.89 1.27
N SER A 46 -12.67 14.71 0.01
CA SER A 46 -13.35 13.76 -0.87
C SER A 46 -13.10 12.34 -0.38
N ASN A 47 -14.16 11.51 -0.35
CA ASN A 47 -14.02 10.11 0.08
C ASN A 47 -13.01 9.36 -0.81
N ALA A 48 -12.86 9.74 -2.09
CA ALA A 48 -11.88 9.13 -2.99
C ALA A 48 -10.44 9.32 -2.51
N PHE A 49 -10.06 10.53 -2.09
CA PHE A 49 -8.72 10.76 -1.53
C PHE A 49 -8.51 10.02 -0.22
N LYS A 50 -9.53 9.97 0.64
CA LYS A 50 -9.48 9.20 1.90
C LYS A 50 -9.30 7.70 1.66
N PHE A 51 -9.90 7.14 0.62
CA PHE A 51 -9.68 5.74 0.23
C PHE A 51 -8.23 5.50 -0.23
N ILE A 52 -7.65 6.41 -1.00
CA ILE A 52 -6.24 6.29 -1.44
C ILE A 52 -5.29 6.40 -0.24
N GLU A 53 -5.49 7.39 0.62
CA GLU A 53 -4.68 7.56 1.84
C GLU A 53 -4.79 6.34 2.77
N THR A 54 -6.00 5.81 2.96
CA THR A 54 -6.22 4.62 3.79
C THR A 54 -5.54 3.39 3.21
N GLN A 55 -5.55 3.21 1.88
CA GLN A 55 -4.85 2.10 1.24
C GLN A 55 -3.34 2.22 1.39
N GLN A 56 -2.76 3.41 1.20
CA GLN A 56 -1.33 3.64 1.43
C GLN A 56 -0.96 3.33 2.88
N LYS A 57 -1.74 3.83 3.85
CA LYS A 57 -1.49 3.53 5.27
C LYS A 57 -1.56 2.03 5.57
N ILE A 58 -2.51 1.32 4.98
CA ILE A 58 -2.60 -0.14 5.11
C ILE A 58 -1.31 -0.79 4.58
N GLN A 59 -0.82 -0.39 3.40
CA GLN A 59 0.44 -0.91 2.85
C GLN A 59 1.62 -0.67 3.81
N ASP A 60 1.82 0.57 4.27
CA ASP A 60 2.91 0.92 5.20
C ASP A 60 2.82 0.12 6.52
N ILE A 61 1.60 -0.12 7.02
CA ILE A 61 1.36 -0.95 8.21
C ILE A 61 1.75 -2.41 7.95
N ASN A 62 1.38 -2.96 6.79
CA ASN A 62 1.72 -4.33 6.43
C ASN A 62 3.23 -4.52 6.29
N ASP A 63 3.92 -3.61 5.60
CA ASP A 63 5.37 -3.66 5.43
C ASP A 63 6.08 -3.62 6.80
N ALA A 64 5.58 -2.80 7.73
CA ALA A 64 6.09 -2.75 9.09
C ALA A 64 5.82 -4.05 9.87
N VAL A 65 4.64 -4.66 9.71
CA VAL A 65 4.30 -5.95 10.33
C VAL A 65 5.20 -7.06 9.78
N GLU A 66 5.38 -7.14 8.46
CA GLU A 66 6.23 -8.13 7.81
C GLU A 66 7.70 -7.97 8.23
N LYS A 67 8.21 -6.73 8.31
CA LYS A 67 9.53 -6.43 8.86
C LYS A 67 9.64 -6.81 10.35
N PHE A 68 8.60 -6.58 11.13
CA PHE A 68 8.59 -6.99 12.54
C PHE A 68 8.67 -8.50 12.65
N VAL A 69 7.94 -9.24 11.82
CA VAL A 69 7.97 -10.70 11.74
C VAL A 69 9.37 -11.19 11.38
N SER A 70 10.03 -10.63 10.37
CA SER A 70 11.38 -11.06 9.98
C SER A 70 12.44 -10.83 11.06
N LEU A 71 12.29 -9.76 11.86
CA LEU A 71 13.23 -9.42 12.94
C LEU A 71 12.97 -10.18 14.25
N ASN A 72 11.70 -10.44 14.57
CA ASN A 72 11.30 -10.98 15.87
C ASN A 72 10.79 -12.42 15.78
N GLY A 73 10.60 -12.97 14.58
CA GLY A 73 10.05 -14.29 14.33
C GLY A 73 8.62 -14.48 14.86
N ARG A 74 7.86 -13.40 15.07
CA ARG A 74 6.47 -13.45 15.56
C ARG A 74 5.66 -12.30 15.00
N LEU A 75 4.34 -12.43 14.98
CA LEU A 75 3.45 -11.29 14.77
C LEU A 75 3.43 -10.39 16.01
N PRO A 76 3.31 -9.06 15.85
CA PRO A 76 3.11 -8.15 16.96
C PRO A 76 1.72 -8.39 17.59
N CYS A 77 1.59 -8.25 18.90
CA CYS A 77 0.27 -8.35 19.53
C CYS A 77 -0.57 -7.10 19.20
N PRO A 78 -1.87 -7.24 18.90
CA PRO A 78 -2.73 -6.08 18.71
C PRO A 78 -2.67 -5.13 19.91
N ALA A 79 -2.66 -3.83 19.65
CA ALA A 79 -2.81 -2.81 20.67
C ALA A 79 -4.26 -2.74 21.16
N SER A 80 -4.50 -2.17 22.34
CA SER A 80 -5.87 -1.99 22.82
C SER A 80 -6.62 -0.94 22.02
N SER A 81 -7.78 -1.31 21.48
CA SER A 81 -8.67 -0.38 20.76
C SER A 81 -9.35 0.63 21.68
N THR A 82 -9.45 0.35 22.99
CA THR A 82 -10.18 1.18 23.96
C THR A 82 -9.35 2.29 24.60
N ILE A 83 -8.02 2.26 24.45
CA ILE A 83 -7.15 3.29 25.04
C ILE A 83 -7.25 4.56 24.19
N ALA A 84 -7.66 5.67 24.79
CA ALA A 84 -7.72 6.96 24.11
C ALA A 84 -6.31 7.49 23.74
N TRP A 85 -6.22 8.34 22.74
CA TRP A 85 -4.96 9.01 22.40
C TRP A 85 -4.34 9.73 23.60
N GLY A 86 -3.06 9.50 23.83
CA GLY A 86 -2.31 10.08 24.95
C GLY A 86 -2.70 9.53 26.33
N ALA A 87 -3.61 8.55 26.40
CA ALA A 87 -4.00 7.92 27.64
C ALA A 87 -3.16 6.67 27.96
N ILE A 88 -3.22 6.28 29.23
CA ILE A 88 -2.63 5.07 29.79
C ILE A 88 -3.76 4.27 30.42
N SER A 89 -3.82 2.96 30.17
CA SER A 89 -4.77 2.04 30.81
C SER A 89 -4.00 0.93 31.51
N GLY A 90 -3.97 0.96 32.85
CA GLY A 90 -3.08 0.10 33.62
C GLY A 90 -1.61 0.40 33.30
N THR A 91 -0.87 -0.61 32.84
CA THR A 91 0.52 -0.48 32.38
C THR A 91 0.65 -0.21 30.88
N MET A 92 -0.46 -0.21 30.14
CA MET A 92 -0.46 -0.09 28.69
C MET A 92 -0.61 1.36 28.24
N LEU A 93 0.29 1.79 27.35
CA LEU A 93 0.18 3.07 26.66
C LEU A 93 -0.67 2.94 25.40
N TYR A 94 -1.22 4.06 24.93
CA TYR A 94 -1.71 4.17 23.55
C TYR A 94 -0.65 3.64 22.58
N SER A 95 -1.06 2.89 21.55
CA SER A 95 -0.20 2.26 20.54
C SER A 95 0.73 1.12 20.94
N SER A 96 0.86 0.81 22.24
CA SER A 96 1.65 -0.35 22.68
C SER A 96 0.95 -1.67 22.37
N GLU A 97 1.72 -2.68 21.96
CA GLU A 97 1.20 -4.04 21.79
C GLU A 97 0.66 -4.60 23.12
N ASN A 98 -0.43 -5.36 23.06
CA ASN A 98 -1.03 -6.01 24.24
C ASN A 98 -0.37 -7.35 24.56
N LEU A 99 0.95 -7.32 24.72
CA LEU A 99 1.75 -8.49 25.06
C LEU A 99 1.76 -8.68 26.59
N SER A 100 1.22 -9.81 27.06
CA SER A 100 1.22 -10.24 28.46
C SER A 100 2.09 -11.49 28.60
N GLY A 101 3.32 -11.30 29.08
CA GLY A 101 4.33 -12.36 29.09
C GLY A 101 4.75 -12.70 27.67
N THR A 102 4.41 -13.91 27.22
CA THR A 102 4.69 -14.37 25.85
C THR A 102 3.43 -14.44 24.97
N ASN A 103 2.24 -14.12 25.50
CA ASN A 103 0.97 -14.21 24.78
C ASN A 103 0.33 -12.86 24.55
N CYS A 104 -0.44 -12.73 23.47
CA CYS A 104 -1.31 -11.58 23.27
C CYS A 104 -2.54 -11.70 24.17
N SER A 105 -2.86 -10.66 24.95
CA SER A 105 -4.07 -10.67 25.79
C SER A 105 -5.36 -10.66 24.96
N SER A 106 -5.28 -10.19 23.71
CA SER A 106 -6.33 -10.28 22.71
C SER A 106 -5.70 -10.43 21.32
N ASN A 107 -6.32 -11.25 20.47
CA ASN A 107 -5.94 -11.43 19.07
C ASN A 107 -6.63 -10.43 18.14
N VAL A 108 -7.53 -9.59 18.68
CA VAL A 108 -8.17 -8.50 17.95
C VAL A 108 -7.96 -7.20 18.71
N GLY A 109 -7.57 -6.15 18.00
CA GLY A 109 -7.31 -4.85 18.59
C GLY A 109 -7.02 -3.79 17.53
N ALA A 110 -6.29 -2.76 17.94
CA ALA A 110 -5.79 -1.72 17.04
C ALA A 110 -4.35 -2.05 16.59
N VAL A 111 -3.89 -1.39 15.54
CA VAL A 111 -2.51 -1.54 15.03
C VAL A 111 -1.49 -1.08 16.09
N PRO A 112 -0.52 -1.93 16.50
CA PRO A 112 0.45 -1.61 17.55
C PRO A 112 1.61 -0.76 17.01
N THR A 113 1.34 0.51 16.67
CA THR A 113 2.32 1.37 15.97
C THR A 113 3.63 1.58 16.72
N ALA A 114 3.63 1.53 18.06
CA ALA A 114 4.85 1.70 18.85
C ALA A 114 5.89 0.60 18.60
N VAL A 115 5.46 -0.67 18.53
CA VAL A 115 6.38 -1.80 18.30
C VAL A 115 6.76 -1.93 16.82
N LEU A 116 5.90 -1.44 15.93
CA LEU A 116 6.13 -1.38 14.50
C LEU A 116 7.06 -0.23 14.08
N GLY A 117 7.43 0.67 15.00
CA GLY A 117 8.23 1.85 14.69
C GLY A 117 7.49 2.87 13.80
N LEU A 118 6.16 2.84 13.80
CA LEU A 118 5.31 3.75 13.05
C LEU A 118 4.86 4.93 13.93
N SER A 119 4.52 6.05 13.31
CA SER A 119 3.94 7.17 14.06
C SER A 119 2.59 6.76 14.68
N PRO A 120 2.19 7.32 15.85
CA PRO A 120 0.92 6.98 16.47
C PRO A 120 -0.31 7.31 15.59
N ASP A 121 -0.18 8.23 14.64
CA ASP A 121 -1.21 8.58 13.65
C ASP A 121 -1.46 7.46 12.62
N MET A 122 -0.49 6.58 12.38
CA MET A 122 -0.68 5.40 11.51
C MET A 122 -1.66 4.38 12.08
N MET A 123 -2.04 4.51 13.37
CA MET A 123 -3.14 3.73 13.92
C MET A 123 -4.49 4.15 13.32
N LEU A 124 -4.61 5.36 12.76
CA LEU A 124 -5.86 5.94 12.30
C LEU A 124 -5.99 5.93 10.76
N ASP A 125 -7.15 5.52 10.29
CA ASP A 125 -7.57 5.67 8.90
C ASP A 125 -7.83 7.15 8.54
N ALA A 126 -8.05 7.44 7.25
CA ALA A 126 -8.28 8.81 6.77
C ALA A 126 -9.62 9.43 7.26
N TRP A 127 -10.46 8.67 7.97
CA TRP A 127 -11.66 9.16 8.64
C TRP A 127 -11.46 9.32 10.15
N GLY A 128 -10.25 9.12 10.66
CA GLY A 128 -9.90 9.31 12.07
C GLY A 128 -10.36 8.18 12.99
N ARG A 129 -10.61 6.98 12.45
CA ARG A 129 -10.91 5.78 13.24
C ARG A 129 -9.70 4.86 13.25
N LYS A 130 -9.54 4.10 14.32
CA LYS A 130 -8.47 3.11 14.44
C LYS A 130 -8.67 2.01 13.41
N PHE A 131 -7.58 1.60 12.77
CA PHE A 131 -7.53 0.35 12.04
C PHE A 131 -7.73 -0.81 13.01
N THR A 132 -8.56 -1.76 12.62
CA THR A 132 -8.70 -3.04 13.32
C THR A 132 -7.60 -3.98 12.83
N TYR A 133 -6.77 -4.44 13.74
CA TYR A 133 -5.71 -5.41 13.51
C TYR A 133 -6.05 -6.73 14.20
N VAL A 134 -5.95 -7.81 13.44
CA VAL A 134 -6.31 -9.15 13.87
C VAL A 134 -5.15 -10.09 13.59
N THR A 135 -4.78 -10.89 14.58
CA THR A 135 -3.81 -11.99 14.42
C THR A 135 -4.53 -13.32 14.57
N ALA A 136 -4.15 -14.32 13.78
CA ALA A 136 -4.64 -15.67 13.98
C ALA A 136 -4.11 -16.24 15.30
N SER A 137 -5.02 -16.65 16.19
CA SER A 137 -4.67 -17.29 17.47
C SER A 137 -3.80 -18.54 17.29
N GLY A 138 -3.93 -19.21 16.15
CA GLY A 138 -3.20 -20.42 15.80
C GLY A 138 -1.72 -20.28 15.49
N LEU A 139 -1.23 -19.05 15.29
CA LEU A 139 0.18 -18.85 14.94
C LEU A 139 1.09 -18.86 16.16
N CYS A 140 0.53 -18.75 17.36
CA CYS A 140 1.27 -18.79 18.61
C CYS A 140 1.08 -20.16 19.28
N GLY A 141 2.17 -20.83 19.63
CA GLY A 141 2.14 -22.10 20.33
C GLY A 141 1.78 -21.96 21.81
N THR A 142 1.64 -23.09 22.51
CA THR A 142 1.35 -23.17 23.95
C THR A 142 2.39 -22.53 24.87
N GLY A 143 3.58 -22.18 24.35
CA GLY A 143 4.64 -21.43 25.05
C GLY A 143 4.64 -19.92 24.80
N GLY A 144 3.73 -19.41 23.95
CA GLY A 144 3.67 -18.01 23.54
C GLY A 144 3.90 -17.76 22.06
N CYS A 145 3.82 -16.50 21.65
CA CYS A 145 4.23 -15.99 20.35
C CYS A 145 5.72 -15.66 20.40
N THR A 146 6.62 -16.65 20.26
CA THR A 146 8.08 -16.43 20.17
C THR A 146 8.60 -16.96 18.84
N SER A 147 9.80 -16.55 18.43
CA SER A 147 10.41 -17.00 17.16
C SER A 147 10.52 -18.52 17.05
N SER A 148 10.66 -19.22 18.17
CA SER A 148 10.76 -20.68 18.27
C SER A 148 9.41 -21.42 18.31
N THR A 149 8.31 -20.73 18.58
CA THR A 149 6.96 -21.31 18.70
C THR A 149 6.03 -20.88 17.57
N TYR A 150 6.40 -19.83 16.84
CA TYR A 150 5.78 -19.43 15.59
C TYR A 150 5.83 -20.60 14.61
N ASN A 151 4.69 -20.92 13.98
CA ASN A 151 4.47 -22.05 13.06
C ASN A 151 4.21 -23.45 13.63
N ASN A 152 4.17 -23.65 14.95
CA ASN A 152 3.84 -24.96 15.53
C ASN A 152 2.34 -25.18 15.85
N GLY A 153 1.47 -24.20 15.57
CA GLY A 153 0.04 -24.33 15.79
C GLY A 153 -0.72 -24.70 14.50
N ALA A 154 -1.29 -25.89 14.47
CA ALA A 154 -2.23 -26.32 13.43
C ALA A 154 -3.67 -25.76 13.64
N ALA A 155 -3.90 -24.76 14.50
CA ALA A 155 -5.22 -24.50 15.04
C ALA A 155 -5.72 -23.05 14.86
N THR A 156 -6.70 -22.86 13.98
CA THR A 156 -7.53 -21.65 13.80
C THR A 156 -6.81 -20.42 13.21
N LEU A 157 -6.57 -20.49 11.89
CA LEU A 157 -6.26 -19.34 11.04
C LEU A 157 -7.53 -18.52 10.74
N LEU A 158 -7.37 -17.35 10.12
CA LEU A 158 -8.48 -16.48 9.73
C LEU A 158 -9.12 -17.00 8.45
N ASN A 159 -10.46 -17.03 8.44
CA ASN A 159 -11.26 -17.35 7.27
C ASN A 159 -11.73 -16.04 6.63
N ILE A 160 -11.25 -15.76 5.42
CA ILE A 160 -11.61 -14.57 4.65
C ILE A 160 -12.64 -14.97 3.59
N LYS A 161 -13.79 -14.29 3.60
CA LYS A 161 -14.92 -14.55 2.70
C LYS A 161 -15.21 -13.34 1.83
N ASP A 162 -15.60 -13.56 0.59
CA ASP A 162 -16.14 -12.46 -0.23
C ASP A 162 -17.62 -12.26 0.10
N ILE A 163 -18.09 -11.01 0.13
CA ILE A 163 -19.52 -10.70 0.27
C ILE A 163 -20.37 -11.19 -0.91
N THR A 164 -19.75 -11.45 -2.06
CA THR A 164 -20.40 -11.91 -3.30
C THR A 164 -20.29 -13.41 -3.54
N MET A 165 -19.44 -14.12 -2.78
CA MET A 165 -19.23 -15.54 -2.97
C MET A 165 -20.41 -16.36 -2.43
N PRO A 166 -20.72 -17.52 -3.05
CA PRO A 166 -21.71 -18.45 -2.53
C PRO A 166 -21.39 -18.86 -1.09
N VAL A 167 -22.44 -19.16 -0.33
CA VAL A 167 -22.30 -19.64 1.05
C VAL A 167 -21.41 -20.89 1.08
N GLY A 168 -20.33 -20.84 1.87
CA GLY A 168 -19.39 -21.97 2.03
C GLY A 168 -18.15 -21.93 1.15
N VAL A 169 -17.95 -20.86 0.36
CA VAL A 169 -16.69 -20.64 -0.38
C VAL A 169 -15.91 -19.51 0.26
N ASP A 170 -14.70 -19.83 0.71
CA ASP A 170 -13.77 -18.91 1.36
C ASP A 170 -12.70 -18.47 0.35
N ILE A 171 -12.35 -17.19 0.36
CA ILE A 171 -11.21 -16.65 -0.39
C ILE A 171 -9.91 -17.23 0.18
N SER A 172 -9.84 -17.30 1.50
CA SER A 172 -8.72 -17.92 2.22
C SER A 172 -9.20 -18.51 3.53
N THR A 173 -8.69 -19.68 3.88
CA THR A 173 -8.83 -20.30 5.21
C THR A 173 -7.50 -20.30 5.96
N THR A 174 -6.48 -19.64 5.41
CA THR A 174 -5.10 -19.66 5.90
C THR A 174 -4.58 -18.26 6.25
N GLY A 175 -5.49 -17.30 6.48
CA GLY A 175 -5.15 -15.94 6.88
C GLY A 175 -4.39 -15.93 8.20
N ALA A 176 -3.20 -15.33 8.20
CA ALA A 176 -2.33 -15.20 9.35
C ALA A 176 -2.64 -13.95 10.17
N TYR A 177 -2.83 -12.83 9.50
CA TYR A 177 -3.27 -11.59 10.12
C TYR A 177 -4.09 -10.77 9.12
N LEU A 178 -4.81 -9.78 9.64
CA LEU A 178 -5.63 -8.85 8.88
C LEU A 178 -5.53 -7.44 9.45
N VAL A 179 -5.56 -6.45 8.55
CA VAL A 179 -5.68 -5.02 8.84
C VAL A 179 -6.94 -4.51 8.14
N MET A 180 -7.79 -3.80 8.87
CA MET A 180 -9.08 -3.32 8.36
C MET A 180 -9.34 -1.87 8.70
N SER A 181 -9.76 -1.09 7.71
CA SER A 181 -10.51 0.16 7.94
C SER A 181 -11.99 -0.10 7.75
N HIS A 182 -12.82 0.50 8.59
CA HIS A 182 -14.28 0.42 8.50
C HIS A 182 -14.87 1.44 7.50
N GLY A 183 -14.03 2.10 6.71
CA GLY A 183 -14.41 3.02 5.64
C GLY A 183 -15.19 4.23 6.11
N PRO A 184 -15.92 4.93 5.21
CA PRO A 184 -16.67 6.15 5.54
C PRO A 184 -17.70 6.02 6.64
N SER A 185 -18.43 4.89 6.71
CA SER A 185 -19.41 4.66 7.77
C SER A 185 -18.72 4.60 9.13
N GLY A 186 -17.58 3.92 9.25
CA GLY A 186 -16.86 3.70 10.50
C GLY A 186 -17.57 2.76 11.47
N ARG A 187 -18.57 2.00 11.00
CA ARG A 187 -19.36 1.07 11.83
C ARG A 187 -18.47 -0.08 12.30
N GLY A 188 -18.45 -0.35 13.60
CA GLY A 188 -17.57 -1.34 14.24
C GLY A 188 -16.21 -0.80 14.64
N ALA A 189 -15.78 0.34 14.09
CA ALA A 189 -14.47 0.91 14.37
C ALA A 189 -14.39 1.56 15.75
N PHE A 190 -13.19 1.56 16.31
CA PHE A 190 -12.90 2.37 17.48
C PHE A 190 -12.43 3.76 17.09
N ARG A 191 -12.96 4.78 17.75
CA ARG A 191 -12.49 6.16 17.57
C ARG A 191 -11.17 6.37 18.31
N GLN A 192 -10.49 7.48 18.00
CA GLN A 192 -9.30 7.92 18.73
C GLN A 192 -9.54 8.06 20.25
N SER A 193 -10.79 8.33 20.66
CA SER A 193 -11.22 8.39 22.07
C SER A 193 -11.34 7.02 22.75
N GLY A 194 -11.21 5.92 22.03
CA GLY A 194 -11.40 4.57 22.56
C GLY A 194 -12.86 4.09 22.62
N SER A 195 -13.82 4.91 22.18
CA SER A 195 -15.22 4.49 22.05
C SER A 195 -15.44 3.76 20.73
N GLN A 196 -16.11 2.59 20.77
CA GLN A 196 -16.53 1.90 19.56
C GLN A 196 -17.74 2.59 18.92
N GLN A 197 -17.76 2.66 17.60
CA GLN A 197 -18.91 3.12 16.85
C GLN A 197 -19.82 1.94 16.51
N THR A 198 -21.05 1.98 17.00
CA THR A 198 -22.03 0.90 16.85
C THR A 198 -22.84 0.99 15.54
N GLY A 199 -23.75 0.05 15.32
CA GLY A 199 -24.72 0.11 14.22
C GLY A 199 -24.30 -0.59 12.93
N CYS A 200 -23.63 -1.73 13.03
CA CYS A 200 -23.23 -2.52 11.86
C CYS A 200 -24.42 -3.11 11.12
N THR A 201 -24.28 -3.19 9.80
CA THR A 201 -25.27 -3.82 8.93
C THR A 201 -25.12 -5.33 8.95
N THR A 202 -26.10 -6.07 8.43
CA THR A 202 -26.00 -7.53 8.30
C THR A 202 -24.84 -7.98 7.41
N VAL A 203 -24.44 -7.16 6.43
CA VAL A 203 -23.33 -7.45 5.52
C VAL A 203 -21.97 -7.20 6.18
N GLU A 204 -21.87 -6.15 7.00
CA GLU A 204 -20.65 -5.75 7.71
C GLU A 204 -20.54 -6.37 9.12
N ALA A 205 -21.56 -7.10 9.59
CA ALA A 205 -21.65 -7.61 10.95
C ALA A 205 -20.42 -8.43 11.36
N GLU A 206 -19.95 -9.29 10.45
CA GLU A 206 -18.76 -10.12 10.67
C GLU A 206 -17.52 -9.29 10.96
N ASN A 207 -17.40 -8.15 10.30
CA ASN A 207 -16.26 -7.27 10.47
C ASN A 207 -16.37 -6.34 11.69
N CYS A 208 -17.50 -6.39 12.39
CA CYS A 208 -17.77 -5.59 13.58
C CYS A 208 -17.79 -6.41 14.87
N ASP A 209 -18.14 -7.70 14.75
CA ASP A 209 -18.00 -8.72 15.77
C ASP A 209 -16.52 -9.09 15.85
N THR A 210 -15.81 -8.50 16.81
CA THR A 210 -14.37 -8.75 16.98
C THR A 210 -14.07 -10.01 17.82
N THR A 211 -14.99 -10.98 17.96
CA THR A 211 -14.84 -11.97 19.05
C THR A 211 -15.24 -13.43 18.82
N THR A 212 -15.94 -13.85 17.76
CA THR A 212 -16.62 -15.17 17.88
C THR A 212 -16.18 -16.32 16.96
N ASN A 213 -15.55 -16.11 15.79
CA ASN A 213 -15.35 -17.23 14.85
C ASN A 213 -14.13 -17.14 13.90
N ASN A 214 -13.26 -16.13 14.03
CA ASN A 214 -12.14 -15.87 13.10
C ASN A 214 -12.56 -15.72 11.61
N VAL A 215 -13.82 -15.39 11.35
CA VAL A 215 -14.31 -15.12 10.00
C VAL A 215 -14.28 -13.61 9.77
N TYR A 216 -13.86 -13.19 8.58
CA TYR A 216 -13.91 -11.79 8.15
C TYR A 216 -14.36 -11.73 6.70
N ARG A 217 -15.03 -10.63 6.33
CA ARG A 217 -15.57 -10.44 4.99
C ARG A 217 -14.84 -9.33 4.26
N MET A 218 -14.59 -9.52 2.98
CA MET A 218 -14.09 -8.50 2.07
C MET A 218 -14.96 -8.43 0.81
N GLY A 219 -14.80 -7.37 0.04
CA GLY A 219 -15.54 -7.19 -1.20
C GLY A 219 -15.39 -5.79 -1.76
N ALA A 220 -16.01 -5.57 -2.92
CA ALA A 220 -16.03 -4.25 -3.54
C ALA A 220 -16.76 -3.23 -2.66
N VAL A 221 -16.13 -2.06 -2.48
CA VAL A 221 -16.72 -0.95 -1.72
C VAL A 221 -18.02 -0.50 -2.39
N SER A 222 -19.10 -0.45 -1.60
CA SER A 222 -20.44 -0.07 -2.01
C SER A 222 -21.17 0.66 -0.88
N ASN A 223 -22.41 1.09 -1.10
CA ASN A 223 -23.23 1.69 -0.04
C ASN A 223 -23.53 0.73 1.13
N ASN A 224 -23.49 -0.58 0.86
CA ASN A 224 -23.84 -1.62 1.84
C ASN A 224 -22.61 -2.30 2.46
N PHE A 225 -21.42 -2.09 1.89
CA PHE A 225 -20.17 -2.64 2.40
C PHE A 225 -19.04 -1.62 2.15
N GLN A 226 -18.55 -1.00 3.22
CA GLN A 226 -17.60 0.09 3.14
C GLN A 226 -16.22 -0.24 3.73
N HIS A 227 -16.07 -1.44 4.30
CA HIS A 227 -14.83 -1.82 4.96
C HIS A 227 -13.75 -2.16 3.92
N LEU A 228 -12.54 -1.65 4.16
CA LEU A 228 -11.35 -2.01 3.42
C LEU A 228 -10.62 -3.07 4.24
N VAL A 229 -10.46 -4.25 3.66
CA VAL A 229 -9.87 -5.39 4.34
C VAL A 229 -8.64 -5.83 3.58
N PHE A 230 -7.53 -5.94 4.31
CA PHE A 230 -6.29 -6.51 3.82
C PHE A 230 -5.86 -7.64 4.74
N TYR A 231 -5.34 -8.72 4.18
CA TYR A 231 -4.86 -9.86 4.93
C TYR A 231 -3.60 -10.44 4.30
N ARG A 232 -2.86 -11.20 5.10
CA ARG A 232 -1.75 -12.05 4.63
C ARG A 232 -2.00 -13.48 5.00
N ASN A 233 -1.64 -14.41 4.14
CA ASN A 233 -1.69 -15.82 4.48
C ASN A 233 -0.46 -16.24 5.27
N LYS A 234 -0.58 -17.36 5.98
CA LYS A 234 0.55 -17.96 6.69
C LYS A 234 1.72 -18.28 5.76
N ALA A 235 1.45 -18.84 4.57
CA ALA A 235 2.50 -19.21 3.62
C ALA A 235 3.33 -17.99 3.16
N ASP A 236 2.70 -16.82 3.02
CA ASP A 236 3.38 -15.58 2.65
C ASP A 236 4.37 -15.16 3.74
N LEU A 237 3.98 -15.29 5.01
CA LEU A 237 4.85 -15.01 6.16
C LEU A 237 5.95 -16.06 6.32
N ASP A 238 5.66 -17.33 6.03
CA ASP A 238 6.68 -18.38 6.04
C ASP A 238 7.75 -18.09 4.99
N ASN A 239 7.35 -17.65 3.80
CA ASN A 239 8.30 -17.26 2.75
C ASN A 239 9.11 -16.01 3.12
N LEU A 240 8.61 -15.14 4.01
CA LEU A 240 9.37 -14.01 4.57
C LEU A 240 10.37 -14.44 5.66
N LEU A 241 10.09 -15.54 6.35
CA LEU A 241 10.93 -16.10 7.42
C LEU A 241 11.93 -17.15 6.91
N VAL A 242 11.70 -17.69 5.71
CA VAL A 242 12.57 -18.67 5.06
C VAL A 242 13.58 -17.92 4.18
N ASP A 243 14.69 -17.50 4.79
CA ASP A 243 15.97 -18.13 4.44
C ASP A 243 17.01 -17.89 5.56
N PRO A 244 17.07 -18.73 6.60
CA PRO A 244 18.18 -18.70 7.56
C PRO A 244 19.54 -19.05 6.91
N ASN A 245 19.56 -19.47 5.65
CA ASN A 245 20.75 -19.66 4.83
C ASN A 245 20.89 -18.63 3.71
N ALA A 246 20.07 -17.56 3.68
CA ALA A 246 19.92 -16.55 2.62
C ALA A 246 20.95 -16.75 1.51
N LYS A 247 20.70 -17.71 0.61
CA LYS A 247 21.55 -17.81 -0.57
C LYS A 247 21.18 -16.55 -1.32
N LEU A 248 22.10 -15.57 -1.31
CA LEU A 248 22.01 -14.39 -2.16
C LEU A 248 21.44 -14.85 -3.51
N ILE A 249 20.40 -14.17 -4.02
CA ILE A 249 19.73 -14.49 -5.30
C ILE A 249 20.83 -14.96 -6.24
N ASP A 250 20.86 -16.24 -6.62
CA ASP A 250 22.07 -16.71 -7.26
C ASP A 250 22.22 -16.09 -8.65
N LEU A 251 23.48 -16.00 -9.11
CA LEU A 251 23.78 -15.37 -10.39
C LEU A 251 22.95 -15.99 -11.54
N GLN A 252 22.66 -17.28 -11.48
CA GLN A 252 21.84 -17.93 -12.51
C GLN A 252 20.40 -17.40 -12.50
N THR A 253 19.79 -17.26 -11.32
CA THR A 253 18.47 -16.64 -11.15
C THR A 253 18.46 -15.19 -11.67
N CYS A 254 19.53 -14.44 -11.42
CA CYS A 254 19.68 -13.08 -11.93
C CYS A 254 19.81 -13.01 -13.45
N LEU A 255 20.57 -13.93 -14.06
CA LEU A 255 20.70 -14.02 -15.52
C LEU A 255 19.38 -14.48 -16.17
N ASP A 256 18.69 -15.43 -15.56
CA ASP A 256 17.40 -15.92 -16.02
C ASP A 256 16.35 -14.79 -15.96
N ASN A 257 16.28 -14.02 -14.86
CA ASN A 257 15.41 -12.85 -14.77
C ASN A 257 15.70 -11.83 -15.88
N SER A 258 16.98 -11.51 -16.11
CA SER A 258 17.41 -10.56 -17.16
C SER A 258 17.00 -11.00 -18.57
N THR A 259 17.04 -12.31 -18.85
CA THR A 259 16.63 -12.87 -20.14
C THR A 259 15.12 -12.93 -20.28
N GLN A 260 14.41 -13.37 -19.24
CA GLN A 260 12.94 -13.39 -19.24
C GLN A 260 12.36 -11.99 -19.45
N LEU A 261 12.92 -10.98 -18.78
CA LEU A 261 12.47 -9.60 -18.91
C LEU A 261 12.59 -9.06 -20.35
N ALA A 262 13.65 -9.45 -21.07
CA ALA A 262 13.85 -9.12 -22.48
C ALA A 262 12.87 -9.87 -23.41
N LEU A 263 12.36 -11.02 -23.00
CA LEU A 263 11.46 -11.87 -23.80
C LEU A 263 9.98 -11.52 -23.64
N VAL A 264 9.60 -10.64 -22.71
CA VAL A 264 8.20 -10.19 -22.53
C VAL A 264 7.76 -9.19 -23.63
N THR A 265 8.39 -9.21 -24.81
CA THR A 265 7.99 -8.38 -25.96
C THR A 265 6.60 -8.77 -26.48
N GLN A 266 5.79 -7.78 -26.85
CA GLN A 266 4.56 -7.99 -27.59
C GLN A 266 4.86 -8.41 -29.04
N ALA A 267 5.26 -9.67 -29.27
CA ALA A 267 5.05 -10.42 -30.51
C ALA A 267 5.91 -11.70 -30.50
N ASN A 268 5.35 -12.79 -29.97
CA ASN A 268 5.47 -14.15 -30.52
C ASN A 268 4.65 -15.12 -29.66
N ALA A 269 3.33 -14.91 -29.61
CA ALA A 269 2.44 -16.07 -29.54
C ALA A 269 2.62 -16.78 -30.90
N VAL A 270 3.14 -18.00 -30.98
CA VAL A 270 2.28 -19.20 -31.08
C VAL A 270 3.07 -20.51 -30.80
N THR A 271 4.39 -20.49 -30.52
CA THR A 271 5.19 -21.74 -30.56
C THR A 271 5.72 -22.27 -29.22
N ASN A 272 5.59 -21.56 -28.09
CA ASN A 272 6.12 -22.07 -26.82
C ASN A 272 5.11 -22.05 -25.65
N PRO A 273 4.49 -23.20 -25.31
CA PRO A 273 3.48 -23.30 -24.25
C PRO A 273 4.03 -23.13 -22.82
N THR A 274 5.36 -23.06 -22.62
CA THR A 274 5.98 -22.86 -21.30
C THR A 274 6.42 -21.42 -21.01
N SER A 275 6.13 -20.46 -21.88
CA SER A 275 6.45 -19.06 -21.58
C SER A 275 5.67 -18.59 -20.35
N LEU A 276 6.35 -17.89 -19.43
CA LEU A 276 5.72 -17.25 -18.27
C LEU A 276 4.53 -16.37 -18.69
N ARG A 277 4.58 -15.79 -19.89
CA ARG A 277 3.46 -15.06 -20.48
C ARG A 277 2.20 -15.92 -20.65
N ASN A 278 2.28 -17.20 -21.04
CA ASN A 278 1.09 -18.07 -21.17
C ASN A 278 0.50 -18.45 -19.81
N VAL A 279 1.33 -18.53 -18.76
CA VAL A 279 0.87 -18.73 -17.37
C VAL A 279 0.15 -17.46 -16.88
N ILE A 280 0.65 -16.27 -17.26
CA ILE A 280 0.12 -14.97 -16.86
C ILE A 280 -1.15 -14.59 -17.66
N LEU A 281 -1.15 -14.73 -18.99
CA LEU A 281 -2.25 -14.36 -19.90
C LEU A 281 -3.53 -15.18 -19.75
N ASN A 282 -3.49 -16.39 -19.18
CA ASN A 282 -4.70 -17.16 -18.93
C ASN A 282 -5.60 -16.55 -17.82
N THR A 283 -5.23 -15.38 -17.28
CA THR A 283 -6.02 -14.63 -16.28
C THR A 283 -6.66 -13.34 -16.81
N THR A 284 -6.48 -12.99 -18.10
CA THR A 284 -7.22 -11.86 -18.71
C THR A 284 -8.72 -12.15 -18.80
N ILE A 285 -9.51 -11.52 -17.92
CA ILE A 285 -10.98 -11.51 -18.06
C ILE A 285 -11.38 -10.30 -18.92
N SER A 286 -11.75 -10.56 -20.17
CA SER A 286 -12.47 -9.61 -21.00
C SER A 286 -13.93 -9.53 -20.56
N LEU A 287 -14.34 -8.41 -19.97
CA LEU A 287 -15.75 -8.14 -19.71
C LEU A 287 -16.32 -7.25 -20.82
N VAL A 288 -17.26 -7.81 -21.59
CA VAL A 288 -18.09 -7.03 -22.52
C VAL A 288 -19.24 -6.43 -21.72
N ARG A 289 -19.25 -5.10 -21.54
CA ARG A 289 -20.45 -4.41 -21.03
C ARG A 289 -21.31 -3.98 -22.22
N ASN A 290 -22.51 -4.54 -22.28
CA ASN A 290 -23.55 -4.03 -23.17
C ASN A 290 -24.29 -2.90 -22.42
N ASN A 291 -24.20 -1.67 -22.94
CA ASN A 291 -25.02 -0.59 -22.42
C ASN A 291 -26.47 -0.77 -22.89
N ALA A 292 -27.44 -0.20 -22.16
CA ALA A 292 -28.88 -0.29 -22.48
C ALA A 292 -29.27 0.23 -23.88
N ASN A 293 -28.33 0.87 -24.59
CA ASN A 293 -28.48 1.41 -25.94
C ASN A 293 -27.87 0.50 -27.04
N GLY A 294 -27.40 -0.71 -26.71
CA GLY A 294 -26.82 -1.65 -27.68
C GLY A 294 -25.35 -1.38 -28.07
N ASP A 295 -24.67 -0.43 -27.42
CA ASP A 295 -23.24 -0.18 -27.60
C ASP A 295 -22.44 -1.15 -26.71
N SER A 296 -21.69 -2.07 -27.33
CA SER A 296 -20.79 -3.01 -26.64
C SER A 296 -19.41 -2.37 -26.48
N ARG A 297 -19.03 -2.02 -25.25
CA ARG A 297 -17.66 -1.57 -24.96
C ARG A 297 -16.89 -2.68 -24.28
N THR A 298 -15.83 -3.14 -24.93
CA THR A 298 -14.83 -4.01 -24.32
C THR A 298 -13.96 -3.15 -23.40
N GLN A 299 -14.08 -3.34 -22.09
CA GLN A 299 -13.13 -2.76 -21.14
C GLN A 299 -12.14 -3.85 -20.75
N THR A 300 -10.90 -3.66 -21.20
CA THR A 300 -9.76 -4.46 -20.75
C THR A 300 -9.32 -3.88 -19.41
N TYR A 301 -9.42 -4.66 -18.34
CA TYR A 301 -8.86 -4.29 -17.05
C TYR A 301 -7.43 -4.84 -16.96
N ASN A 302 -6.45 -3.99 -16.62
CA ASN A 302 -5.12 -4.48 -16.24
C ASN A 302 -5.25 -5.27 -14.93
N ARG A 303 -4.91 -6.56 -15.01
CA ARG A 303 -4.96 -7.52 -13.90
C ARG A 303 -3.59 -8.20 -13.83
N GLY A 304 -2.72 -7.76 -12.92
CA GLY A 304 -1.54 -8.51 -12.50
C GLY A 304 -0.29 -8.43 -13.40
N ASP A 305 -0.44 -8.13 -14.70
CA ASP A 305 0.72 -8.05 -15.63
C ASP A 305 1.71 -6.94 -15.22
N GLU A 306 1.21 -5.79 -14.77
CA GLU A 306 2.03 -4.67 -14.28
C GLU A 306 2.76 -5.02 -12.98
N ALA A 307 2.11 -5.72 -12.04
CA ALA A 307 2.70 -6.10 -10.77
C ALA A 307 3.79 -7.17 -10.96
N ALA A 308 3.59 -8.13 -11.87
CA ALA A 308 4.61 -9.12 -12.19
C ALA A 308 5.83 -8.48 -12.88
N LEU A 309 5.59 -7.57 -13.84
CA LEU A 309 6.66 -6.81 -14.49
C LEU A 309 7.42 -5.91 -13.52
N ASP A 310 6.71 -5.26 -12.59
CA ASP A 310 7.29 -4.42 -11.54
C ASP A 310 8.16 -5.24 -10.58
N VAL A 311 7.70 -6.42 -10.15
CA VAL A 311 8.50 -7.33 -9.32
C VAL A 311 9.74 -7.82 -10.06
N LEU A 312 9.62 -8.23 -11.33
CA LEU A 312 10.76 -8.66 -12.15
C LEU A 312 11.78 -7.52 -12.36
N TRP A 313 11.30 -6.28 -12.49
CA TRP A 313 12.15 -5.10 -12.59
C TRP A 313 12.90 -4.83 -11.28
N HIS A 314 12.22 -4.81 -10.15
CA HIS A 314 12.86 -4.62 -8.84
C HIS A 314 13.86 -5.74 -8.53
N LEU A 315 13.54 -6.98 -8.91
CA LEU A 315 14.48 -8.11 -8.82
C LEU A 315 15.71 -7.88 -9.70
N GLN A 316 15.52 -7.35 -10.91
CA GLN A 316 16.62 -7.00 -11.82
C GLN A 316 17.53 -5.94 -11.20
N GLU A 317 16.98 -4.91 -10.56
CA GLU A 317 17.78 -3.88 -9.88
C GLU A 317 18.62 -4.46 -8.74
N ALA A 318 18.02 -5.32 -7.91
CA ALA A 318 18.74 -6.03 -6.86
C ALA A 318 19.89 -6.88 -7.43
N CYS A 319 19.67 -7.58 -8.54
CA CYS A 319 20.69 -8.39 -9.22
C CYS A 319 21.89 -7.58 -9.72
N TYR A 320 21.68 -6.37 -10.26
CA TYR A 320 22.77 -5.49 -10.68
C TYR A 320 23.60 -4.94 -9.52
N ILE A 321 22.96 -4.76 -8.36
CA ILE A 321 23.66 -4.35 -7.12
C ILE A 321 24.51 -5.51 -6.60
N LEU A 322 23.99 -6.73 -6.64
CA LEU A 322 24.66 -7.92 -6.12
C LEU A 322 25.78 -8.45 -7.05
N TYR A 323 25.63 -8.33 -8.36
CA TYR A 323 26.55 -8.89 -9.38
C TYR A 323 26.98 -7.86 -10.45
N PRO A 324 27.64 -6.76 -10.08
CA PRO A 324 27.92 -5.65 -10.99
C PRO A 324 28.86 -6.01 -12.15
N THR A 325 29.66 -7.07 -12.02
CA THR A 325 30.61 -7.51 -13.06
C THR A 325 30.14 -8.72 -13.86
N GLN A 326 29.12 -9.44 -13.36
CA GLN A 326 28.62 -10.67 -14.00
C GLN A 326 27.28 -10.48 -14.71
N MET A 327 26.53 -9.42 -14.38
CA MET A 327 25.33 -9.04 -15.12
C MET A 327 25.69 -8.42 -16.49
N PRO A 328 24.78 -8.49 -17.50
CA PRO A 328 24.98 -7.83 -18.78
C PRO A 328 25.26 -6.33 -18.62
N ALA A 329 26.10 -5.72 -19.46
CA ALA A 329 26.47 -4.30 -19.33
C ALA A 329 25.27 -3.31 -19.42
N THR A 330 24.14 -3.75 -19.97
CA THR A 330 22.92 -2.97 -20.15
C THR A 330 21.73 -3.70 -19.55
N LYS A 331 20.94 -3.05 -18.68
CA LYS A 331 19.69 -3.62 -18.15
C LYS A 331 18.72 -3.92 -19.30
N SER A 332 18.06 -5.08 -19.25
CA SER A 332 16.96 -5.40 -20.16
C SER A 332 15.73 -4.57 -19.80
N CYS A 333 15.07 -3.97 -20.79
CA CYS A 333 13.83 -3.22 -20.56
C CYS A 333 12.58 -4.12 -20.67
N PRO A 334 11.63 -4.03 -19.72
CA PRO A 334 10.36 -4.73 -19.82
C PRO A 334 9.61 -4.28 -21.08
N GLY A 335 9.16 -5.26 -21.87
CA GLY A 335 8.43 -4.99 -23.11
C GLY A 335 9.28 -4.40 -24.24
N GLY A 336 10.62 -4.45 -24.17
CA GLY A 336 11.53 -3.95 -25.20
C GLY A 336 12.10 -2.54 -24.95
N GLY A 337 12.98 -2.08 -25.84
CA GLY A 337 13.60 -0.74 -25.77
C GLY A 337 15.08 -0.73 -25.39
N THR A 338 15.63 0.48 -25.18
CA THR A 338 17.00 0.68 -24.71
C THR A 338 16.98 1.32 -23.32
N TYR A 339 17.75 0.74 -22.40
CA TYR A 339 17.93 1.29 -21.07
C TYR A 339 18.91 2.46 -21.10
N ASN A 340 18.47 3.61 -20.60
CA ASN A 340 19.30 4.79 -20.41
C ASN A 340 19.87 4.79 -18.98
N ALA A 341 21.16 4.52 -18.86
CA ALA A 341 21.85 4.50 -17.57
C ALA A 341 21.90 5.86 -16.87
N THR A 342 21.81 6.96 -17.62
CA THR A 342 21.86 8.33 -17.06
C THR A 342 20.55 8.71 -16.38
N GLU A 343 19.43 8.27 -16.96
CA GLU A 343 18.07 8.57 -16.46
C GLU A 343 17.51 7.44 -15.59
N ASN A 344 18.26 6.34 -15.45
CA ASN A 344 17.78 5.08 -14.88
C ASN A 344 16.41 4.65 -15.42
N ALA A 345 16.17 4.86 -16.72
CA ALA A 345 14.87 4.70 -17.34
C ALA A 345 14.94 3.90 -18.65
N CYS A 346 13.87 3.16 -18.95
CA CYS A 346 13.69 2.54 -20.24
C CYS A 346 13.16 3.54 -21.26
N THR A 347 13.67 3.47 -22.48
CA THR A 347 13.27 4.36 -23.59
C THR A 347 12.97 3.55 -24.83
N CYS A 348 11.91 3.94 -25.54
CA CYS A 348 11.60 3.41 -26.87
C CYS A 348 12.22 4.29 -27.96
N ALA A 349 12.23 3.81 -29.20
CA ALA A 349 12.75 4.58 -30.34
C ALA A 349 12.04 5.93 -30.55
N ASN A 350 10.79 6.07 -30.08
CA ASN A 350 10.01 7.31 -30.10
C ASN A 350 10.26 8.23 -28.88
N GLY A 351 11.18 7.87 -27.98
CA GLY A 351 11.57 8.66 -26.81
C GLY A 351 10.67 8.51 -25.58
N THR A 352 9.59 7.74 -25.63
CA THR A 352 8.65 7.56 -24.50
C THR A 352 8.37 6.09 -24.25
N TRP A 353 8.56 5.64 -23.01
CA TRP A 353 8.25 4.27 -22.58
C TRP A 353 6.94 4.23 -21.81
N ASN A 354 6.01 3.35 -22.21
CA ASN A 354 4.69 3.18 -21.60
C ASN A 354 4.45 1.75 -21.08
N GLY A 355 5.53 1.04 -20.74
CA GLY A 355 5.50 -0.39 -20.38
C GLY A 355 5.82 -1.34 -21.54
N SER A 356 5.97 -0.82 -22.77
CA SER A 356 6.44 -1.56 -23.93
C SER A 356 7.02 -0.65 -25.00
N CYS A 357 7.97 -1.18 -25.78
CA CYS A 357 8.41 -0.65 -27.07
C CYS A 357 8.04 -1.67 -28.16
#